data_AF-A0A9D4K0R9-F1
#
_entry.id   AF-A0A9D4K0R9-F1
#
_cell.length_a   1.000
_cell.length_b   1.000
_cell.length_c   1.000
_cell.angle_alpha   90.00
_cell.angle_beta   90.00
_cell.angle_gamma   90.00
#
_symmetry.space_group_name_H-M   'P 1'
#
loop_
_entity.id
_entity.type
_entity.pdbx_description
1 polymer ?
#
loop_
_entity_poly.entity_id
_entity_poly.type
_entity_poly.pdbx_seq_one_letter_code
_entity_poly.pdbx_strand_id
1 'polypeptide(L)'
;MVKCPGATCRREIVLDVPLKGADMYIEASLGKCPNEQCPLIVAKNHVAIGNQLTVAIRDHIKKYYQGWMKCEDMACGARVRKMPLMFQRGHPVCPSCNKGVLNPEYTDSMLYTQMCFYQYLFDLDRAVRQLTEKNEKEKAQQFSKDPDIKEAYTHLRRVAESWLKRSEYSEVNLDKLFEGLFAVK
;
A
#
# COMPACT_ATOMS: atom_id res chain seq x y z
N MET A 1 0.88 -9.63 -1.68
CA MET A 1 1.13 -11.07 -1.49
C MET A 1 2.63 -11.26 -1.30
N VAL A 2 3.03 -12.10 -0.36
CA VAL A 2 4.45 -12.36 -0.03
C VAL A 2 4.67 -13.86 -0.11
N LYS A 3 5.74 -14.32 -0.74
CA LYS A 3 6.11 -15.74 -0.77
C LYS A 3 6.81 -16.11 0.53
N CYS A 4 6.43 -17.27 1.09
CA CYS A 4 7.09 -17.82 2.27
C CYS A 4 8.60 -17.96 2.00
N PRO A 5 9.48 -17.39 2.87
CA PRO A 5 10.92 -17.47 2.68
C PRO A 5 11.51 -18.85 2.98
N GLY A 6 10.71 -19.80 3.47
CA GLY A 6 11.15 -21.18 3.69
C GLY A 6 11.56 -21.85 2.38
N ALA A 7 12.72 -22.50 2.38
CA ALA A 7 13.34 -23.08 1.19
C ALA A 7 12.41 -24.04 0.41
N THR A 8 11.61 -24.83 1.14
CA THR A 8 10.70 -25.85 0.60
C THR A 8 9.25 -25.37 0.45
N CYS A 9 8.77 -24.48 1.31
CA CYS A 9 7.34 -24.10 1.31
C CYS A 9 6.99 -23.20 0.12
N ARG A 10 7.67 -22.05 -0.04
CA ARG A 10 7.42 -21.02 -1.08
C ARG A 10 5.96 -20.60 -1.30
N ARG A 11 5.03 -21.01 -0.44
CA ARG A 11 3.59 -20.74 -0.54
C ARG A 11 3.33 -19.25 -0.45
N GLU A 12 2.36 -18.77 -1.22
CA GLU A 12 1.93 -17.39 -1.16
C GLU A 12 1.16 -17.11 0.14
N ILE A 13 1.59 -16.06 0.82
CA ILE A 13 1.02 -15.53 2.05
C ILE A 13 0.30 -14.24 1.68
N VAL A 14 -1.02 -14.23 1.89
CA VAL A 14 -1.84 -13.05 1.73
C VAL A 14 -1.81 -12.26 3.04
N LEU A 15 -1.36 -11.01 2.94
CA LEU A 15 -1.35 -10.02 4.02
C LEU A 15 -2.34 -8.92 3.63
N ASP A 16 -3.47 -8.92 4.28
CA ASP A 16 -4.64 -8.07 4.06
C ASP A 16 -5.01 -7.25 5.30
N VAL A 17 -4.74 -7.79 6.49
CA VAL A 17 -4.91 -7.14 7.79
C VAL A 17 -3.69 -7.39 8.70
N PRO A 18 -3.43 -6.55 9.72
CA PRO A 18 -2.36 -6.79 10.69
C PRO A 18 -2.61 -8.00 11.60
N LEU A 19 -3.87 -8.20 12.00
CA LEU A 19 -4.36 -9.26 12.88
C LEU A 19 -5.47 -10.03 12.16
N LYS A 20 -5.45 -11.36 12.20
CA LYS A 20 -6.44 -12.25 11.60
C LYS A 20 -7.29 -12.94 12.66
N GLY A 21 -8.50 -13.29 12.26
CA GLY A 21 -9.47 -14.03 13.07
C GLY A 21 -10.35 -13.11 13.92
N ALA A 22 -11.18 -13.72 14.76
CA ALA A 22 -12.18 -13.07 15.60
C ALA A 22 -12.35 -13.83 16.93
N ASP A 23 -12.82 -13.13 17.96
CA ASP A 23 -13.19 -13.66 19.27
C ASP A 23 -12.03 -14.41 19.96
N MET A 24 -12.13 -15.74 20.02
CA MET A 24 -11.17 -16.59 20.72
C MET A 24 -9.89 -16.84 19.91
N TYR A 25 -9.90 -16.60 18.60
CA TYR A 25 -8.82 -16.97 17.68
C TYR A 25 -8.29 -15.73 16.96
N ILE A 26 -7.51 -14.91 17.68
CA ILE A 26 -6.76 -13.80 17.07
C ILE A 26 -5.31 -14.21 16.89
N GLU A 27 -4.78 -13.97 15.70
CA GLU A 27 -3.40 -14.26 15.35
C GLU A 27 -2.78 -13.08 14.59
N ALA A 28 -1.49 -12.81 14.82
CA ALA A 28 -0.75 -11.87 13.99
C ALA A 28 -0.57 -12.44 12.57
N SER A 29 -0.80 -11.63 11.54
CA SER A 29 -0.65 -12.05 10.13
C SER A 29 0.75 -12.54 9.76
N LEU A 30 1.78 -12.09 10.49
CA LEU A 30 3.16 -12.56 10.36
C LEU A 30 3.55 -13.62 11.40
N GLY A 31 2.62 -14.13 12.20
CA GLY A 31 2.90 -15.11 13.25
C GLY A 31 3.30 -16.47 12.68
N LYS A 32 2.50 -17.01 11.75
CA LYS A 32 2.72 -18.34 11.15
C LYS A 32 2.46 -18.37 9.65
N CYS A 33 3.07 -19.34 8.97
CA CYS A 33 2.77 -19.59 7.57
C CYS A 33 1.35 -20.19 7.44
N PRO A 34 0.57 -19.85 6.39
CA PRO A 34 -0.70 -20.53 6.09
C PRO A 34 -0.54 -22.02 5.72
N ASN A 35 0.69 -22.46 5.44
CA ASN A 35 0.98 -23.88 5.29
C ASN A 35 1.22 -24.50 6.67
N GLU A 36 0.30 -25.34 7.15
CA GLU A 36 0.40 -26.02 8.45
C GLU A 36 1.66 -26.89 8.58
N GLN A 37 2.15 -27.43 7.47
CA GLN A 37 3.37 -28.24 7.44
C GLN A 37 4.66 -27.40 7.50
N CYS A 38 4.55 -26.07 7.44
CA CYS A 38 5.68 -25.16 7.47
C CYS A 38 5.92 -24.65 8.90
N PRO A 39 7.01 -25.07 9.59
CA PRO A 39 7.30 -24.64 10.95
C PRO A 39 7.86 -23.22 11.03
N LEU A 40 7.91 -22.49 9.90
CA LEU A 40 8.57 -21.21 9.82
C LEU A 40 7.72 -20.10 10.45
N ILE A 41 8.30 -19.42 11.43
CA ILE A 41 7.78 -18.17 11.95
C ILE A 41 8.08 -17.07 10.93
N VAL A 42 7.04 -16.50 10.35
CA VAL A 42 7.14 -15.54 9.24
C VAL A 42 7.80 -14.25 9.74
N ALA A 43 7.47 -13.78 10.94
CA ALA A 43 8.06 -12.60 11.58
C ALA A 43 9.59 -12.66 11.75
N LYS A 44 10.15 -13.84 12.06
CA LYS A 44 11.62 -14.02 12.18
C LYS A 44 12.37 -13.77 10.87
N ASN A 45 11.68 -13.83 9.74
CA ASN A 45 12.25 -13.61 8.40
C ASN A 45 11.85 -12.24 7.83
N HIS A 46 11.62 -11.24 8.69
CA HIS A 46 11.14 -9.91 8.31
C HIS A 46 12.02 -9.19 7.28
N VAL A 47 13.33 -9.48 7.22
CA VAL A 47 14.24 -8.93 6.20
C VAL A 47 13.85 -9.42 4.80
N ALA A 48 13.62 -10.73 4.64
CA ALA A 48 13.21 -11.30 3.36
C ALA A 48 11.83 -10.77 2.93
N ILE A 49 10.93 -10.58 3.88
CA ILE A 49 9.61 -9.98 3.65
C ILE A 49 9.74 -8.51 3.26
N GLY A 50 10.64 -7.76 3.89
CA GLY A 50 10.92 -6.35 3.58
C GLY A 50 11.48 -6.17 2.17
N ASN A 51 12.33 -7.10 1.72
CA ASN A 51 12.81 -7.12 0.34
C ASN A 51 11.66 -7.37 -0.65
N GLN A 52 10.77 -8.33 -0.37
CA GLN A 52 9.60 -8.58 -1.20
C GLN A 52 8.63 -7.40 -1.22
N LEU A 53 8.41 -6.74 -0.07
CA LEU A 53 7.63 -5.51 0.03
C LEU A 53 8.24 -4.40 -0.84
N THR A 54 9.56 -4.24 -0.79
CA THR A 54 10.28 -3.27 -1.61
C THR A 54 10.10 -3.54 -3.11
N VAL A 55 10.18 -4.79 -3.54
CA VAL A 55 9.90 -5.17 -4.93
C VAL A 55 8.47 -4.81 -5.32
N ALA A 56 7.48 -5.19 -4.50
CA ALA A 56 6.07 -4.89 -4.75
C ALA A 56 5.81 -3.37 -4.84
N ILE A 57 6.39 -2.57 -3.94
CA ILE A 57 6.31 -1.11 -3.98
C ILE A 57 6.89 -0.57 -5.29
N ARG A 58 8.08 -1.05 -5.69
CA ARG A 58 8.73 -0.61 -6.94
C ARG A 58 7.91 -0.97 -8.16
N ASP A 59 7.20 -2.10 -8.16
CA ASP A 59 6.30 -2.48 -9.25
C ASP A 59 5.10 -1.54 -9.37
N HIS A 60 4.51 -1.12 -8.25
CA HIS A 60 3.45 -0.11 -8.25
C HIS A 60 3.95 1.26 -8.73
N ILE A 61 5.12 1.70 -8.28
CA ILE A 61 5.75 2.94 -8.76
C ILE A 61 6.04 2.85 -10.26
N LYS A 62 6.59 1.73 -10.73
CA LYS A 62 6.85 1.49 -12.15
C LYS A 62 5.55 1.53 -12.95
N LYS A 63 4.46 0.93 -12.45
CA LYS A 63 3.15 0.97 -13.09
C LYS A 63 2.61 2.39 -13.22
N TYR A 64 2.79 3.24 -12.21
CA TYR A 64 2.42 4.64 -12.25
C TYR A 64 3.22 5.40 -13.32
N TYR A 65 4.54 5.29 -13.28
CA TYR A 65 5.43 5.96 -14.25
C TYR A 65 5.41 5.35 -15.66
N GLN A 66 4.69 4.24 -15.88
CA GLN A 66 4.38 3.82 -17.26
C GLN A 66 3.51 4.85 -17.97
N GLY A 67 2.69 5.64 -17.25
CA GLY A 67 1.91 6.74 -17.84
C GLY A 67 0.81 6.27 -18.80
N TRP A 68 0.25 5.07 -18.55
CA TRP A 68 -0.88 4.59 -19.34
C TRP A 68 -2.13 5.42 -19.07
N MET A 69 -2.84 5.76 -20.13
CA MET A 69 -4.11 6.49 -20.09
C MET A 69 -5.17 5.72 -20.88
N LYS A 70 -6.42 5.82 -20.43
CA LYS A 70 -7.59 5.25 -21.12
C LYS A 70 -8.58 6.35 -21.45
N CYS A 71 -9.22 6.23 -22.61
CA CYS A 71 -10.35 7.10 -22.94
C CYS A 71 -11.53 6.82 -22.01
N GLU A 72 -12.20 7.87 -21.57
CA GLU A 72 -13.42 7.75 -20.75
C GLU A 72 -14.60 7.11 -21.50
N ASP A 73 -14.62 7.23 -22.83
CA ASP A 73 -15.65 6.66 -23.67
C ASP A 73 -15.44 5.15 -23.84
N MET A 74 -16.36 4.36 -23.28
CA MET A 74 -16.32 2.90 -23.33
C MET A 74 -16.41 2.35 -24.76
N ALA A 75 -17.07 3.06 -25.68
CA ALA A 75 -17.14 2.66 -27.08
C ALA A 75 -15.81 2.89 -27.82
N CYS A 76 -15.02 3.88 -27.38
CA CYS A 76 -13.70 4.14 -27.91
C CYS A 76 -12.67 3.12 -27.39
N GLY A 77 -12.61 2.93 -26.06
CA GLY A 77 -11.71 1.96 -25.42
C GLY A 77 -10.21 2.22 -25.66
N ALA A 78 -9.84 3.37 -26.24
CA ALA A 78 -8.46 3.68 -26.57
C ALA A 78 -7.58 3.69 -25.32
N ARG A 79 -6.46 2.96 -25.39
CA ARG A 79 -5.46 2.86 -24.33
C ARG A 79 -4.12 3.32 -24.89
N VAL A 80 -3.64 4.47 -24.43
CA VAL A 80 -2.44 5.10 -24.98
C VAL A 80 -1.42 5.38 -23.88
N ARG A 81 -0.15 5.47 -24.29
CA ARG A 81 0.96 5.83 -23.40
C ARG A 81 1.59 7.18 -23.72
N LYS A 82 1.44 7.62 -24.98
CA LYS A 82 1.96 8.91 -25.43
C LYS A 82 0.98 10.01 -25.02
N MET A 83 1.47 11.02 -24.31
CA MET A 83 0.71 12.22 -23.98
C MET A 83 0.37 12.99 -25.27
N PRO A 84 -0.91 13.23 -25.58
CA PRO A 84 -1.29 14.10 -26.68
C PRO A 84 -0.82 15.53 -26.42
N LEU A 85 -0.61 16.30 -27.48
CA LEU A 85 -0.34 17.74 -27.37
C LEU A 85 -1.62 18.57 -27.33
N MET A 86 -2.75 17.98 -27.73
CA MET A 86 -4.05 18.65 -27.74
C MET A 86 -4.75 18.45 -26.40
N PHE A 87 -5.08 19.57 -25.75
CA PHE A 87 -5.82 19.60 -24.50
C PHE A 87 -7.08 20.44 -24.66
N GLN A 88 -8.13 20.03 -23.96
CA GLN A 88 -9.38 20.78 -23.86
C GLN A 88 -9.76 20.87 -22.38
N ARG A 89 -9.98 22.10 -21.89
CA ARG A 89 -10.29 22.38 -20.47
C ARG A 89 -9.29 21.75 -19.48
N GLY A 90 -8.01 21.72 -19.86
CA GLY A 90 -6.95 21.15 -19.02
C GLY A 90 -6.79 19.63 -19.11
N HIS A 91 -7.59 18.95 -19.93
CA HIS A 91 -7.51 17.49 -20.10
C HIS A 91 -7.02 17.07 -21.49
N PRO A 92 -6.22 16.00 -21.59
CA PRO A 92 -5.72 15.52 -22.88
C PRO A 92 -6.85 14.90 -23.72
N VAL A 93 -6.97 15.34 -24.97
CA VAL A 93 -7.99 14.85 -25.91
C VAL A 93 -7.56 13.50 -26.48
N CYS A 94 -8.48 12.54 -26.55
CA CYS A 94 -8.22 11.22 -27.10
C CYS A 94 -7.93 11.30 -28.61
N PRO A 95 -6.76 10.82 -29.08
CA PRO A 95 -6.39 10.89 -30.50
C PRO A 95 -7.17 9.90 -31.38
N SER A 96 -7.87 8.93 -30.78
CA SER A 96 -8.62 7.91 -31.53
C SER A 96 -10.03 8.37 -31.91
N CYS A 97 -10.75 9.03 -30.99
CA CYS A 97 -12.11 9.52 -31.24
C CYS A 97 -12.22 11.04 -31.38
N ASN A 98 -11.15 11.80 -31.06
CA ASN A 98 -11.08 13.27 -31.10
C ASN A 98 -12.18 13.98 -30.30
N LYS A 99 -12.84 13.28 -29.36
CA LYS A 99 -13.98 13.79 -28.58
C LYS A 99 -13.83 13.51 -27.10
N GLY A 100 -13.49 12.27 -26.74
CA GLY A 100 -13.35 11.85 -25.35
C GLY A 100 -12.05 12.34 -24.71
N VAL A 101 -12.05 12.42 -23.39
CA VAL A 101 -10.87 12.72 -22.58
C VAL A 101 -10.11 11.44 -22.23
N LEU A 102 -8.79 11.55 -22.14
CA LEU A 102 -7.91 10.50 -21.60
C LEU A 102 -7.68 10.71 -20.09
N ASN A 103 -7.89 9.66 -19.31
CA ASN A 103 -7.61 9.62 -17.88
C ASN A 103 -6.47 8.65 -17.58
N PRO A 104 -5.59 8.94 -16.60
CA PRO A 104 -4.57 8.00 -16.15
C PRO A 104 -5.21 6.68 -15.71
N GLU A 105 -4.69 5.55 -16.20
CA GLU A 105 -5.17 4.22 -15.83
C GLU A 105 -4.76 3.85 -14.39
N TYR A 106 -3.63 4.37 -13.93
CA TYR A 106 -3.17 4.21 -12.56
C TYR A 106 -2.81 5.59 -12.02
N THR A 107 -3.71 6.15 -11.22
CA THR A 107 -3.59 7.52 -10.70
C THR A 107 -2.55 7.61 -9.59
N ASP A 108 -2.12 8.83 -9.32
CA ASP A 108 -1.34 9.19 -8.14
C ASP A 108 -2.07 8.81 -6.83
N SER A 109 -3.39 9.04 -6.77
CA SER A 109 -4.22 8.65 -5.63
C SER A 109 -4.25 7.13 -5.44
N MET A 110 -4.35 6.33 -6.50
CA MET A 110 -4.27 4.87 -6.42
C MET A 110 -2.91 4.37 -5.94
N LEU A 111 -1.82 5.02 -6.38
CA LEU A 111 -0.47 4.73 -5.88
C LEU A 111 -0.34 5.07 -4.39
N TYR A 112 -0.78 6.28 -4.01
CA TYR A 112 -0.74 6.74 -2.62
C TYR A 112 -1.54 5.83 -1.70
N THR A 113 -2.79 5.50 -2.05
CA THR A 113 -3.63 4.57 -1.27
C THR A 113 -2.96 3.20 -1.12
N GLN A 114 -2.29 2.70 -2.17
CA GLN A 114 -1.55 1.44 -2.08
C GLN A 114 -0.37 1.52 -1.09
N MET A 115 0.36 2.64 -1.06
CA MET A 115 1.44 2.86 -0.09
C MET A 115 0.91 2.97 1.35
N CYS A 116 -0.18 3.70 1.55
CA CYS A 116 -0.87 3.78 2.84
C CYS A 116 -1.36 2.41 3.30
N PHE A 117 -1.87 1.59 2.38
CA PHE A 117 -2.27 0.22 2.69
C PHE A 117 -1.08 -0.62 3.19
N TYR A 118 0.08 -0.54 2.54
CA TYR A 118 1.28 -1.22 3.05
C TYR A 118 1.72 -0.74 4.43
N GLN A 119 1.66 0.56 4.71
CA GLN A 119 1.93 1.08 6.05
C GLN A 119 0.93 0.54 7.07
N TYR A 120 -0.36 0.54 6.72
CA TYR A 120 -1.45 0.04 7.57
C TYR A 120 -1.26 -1.42 7.96
N LEU A 121 -0.87 -2.30 7.02
CA LEU A 121 -0.64 -3.73 7.28
C LEU A 121 0.35 -4.00 8.41
N PHE A 122 1.29 -3.06 8.64
CA PHE A 122 2.35 -3.21 9.62
C PHE A 122 2.19 -2.28 10.83
N ASP A 123 1.04 -1.62 11.00
CA ASP A 123 0.71 -0.81 12.17
C ASP A 123 -0.06 -1.64 13.22
N LEU A 124 0.68 -2.48 13.94
CA LEU A 124 0.12 -3.37 14.96
C LEU A 124 -0.57 -2.59 16.10
N ASP A 125 0.04 -1.48 16.55
CA ASP A 125 -0.51 -0.67 17.64
C ASP A 125 -1.82 0.01 17.26
N ARG A 126 -1.96 0.42 15.99
CA ARG A 126 -3.24 0.92 15.47
C ARG A 126 -4.28 -0.20 15.41
N ALA A 127 -3.90 -1.39 14.95
CA ALA A 127 -4.81 -2.53 14.88
C ALA A 127 -5.35 -2.92 16.26
N VAL A 128 -4.47 -3.01 17.27
CA VAL A 128 -4.85 -3.30 18.66
C VAL A 128 -5.82 -2.25 19.22
N ARG A 129 -5.59 -0.96 18.92
CA ARG A 129 -6.46 0.13 19.36
C ARG A 129 -7.86 0.10 18.71
N GLN A 130 -7.96 -0.45 17.50
CA GLN A 130 -9.22 -0.53 16.75
C GLN A 130 -10.12 -1.69 17.19
N LEU A 131 -9.59 -2.68 17.91
CA LEU A 131 -10.41 -3.72 18.53
C LEU A 131 -11.39 -3.09 19.53
N THR A 132 -12.58 -3.67 19.67
CA THR A 132 -13.60 -3.21 20.62
C THR A 132 -13.61 -4.07 21.87
N GLU A 133 -13.47 -5.38 21.70
CA GLU A 133 -13.58 -6.36 22.78
C GLU A 133 -12.32 -6.40 23.67
N LYS A 134 -12.54 -6.53 24.98
CA LYS A 134 -11.45 -6.56 25.96
C LYS A 134 -10.57 -7.81 25.82
N ASN A 135 -11.17 -8.97 25.63
CA ASN A 135 -10.46 -10.25 25.48
C ASN A 135 -9.58 -10.24 24.23
N GLU A 136 -10.10 -9.71 23.12
CA GLU A 136 -9.36 -9.55 21.87
C GLU A 136 -8.17 -8.61 22.04
N LYS A 137 -8.37 -7.46 22.70
CA LYS A 137 -7.29 -6.51 23.01
C LYS A 137 -6.19 -7.13 23.84
N GLU A 138 -6.53 -7.87 24.89
CA GLU A 138 -5.54 -8.50 25.78
C GLU A 138 -4.68 -9.51 25.01
N LYS A 139 -5.27 -10.33 24.15
CA LYS A 139 -4.52 -11.25 23.27
C LYS A 139 -3.70 -10.52 22.23
N ALA A 140 -4.27 -9.52 21.56
CA ALA A 140 -3.56 -8.75 20.55
C ALA A 140 -2.35 -7.98 21.13
N GLN A 141 -2.48 -7.49 22.37
CA GLN A 141 -1.37 -6.88 23.11
C GLN A 141 -0.23 -7.85 23.40
N GLN A 142 -0.48 -9.16 23.51
CA GLN A 142 0.58 -10.14 23.67
C GLN A 142 1.48 -10.18 22.42
N PHE A 143 0.91 -10.07 21.21
CA PHE A 143 1.70 -9.97 19.98
C PHE A 143 2.53 -8.68 19.91
N SER A 144 2.02 -7.56 20.42
CA SER A 144 2.81 -6.32 20.54
C SER A 144 3.93 -6.41 21.57
N LYS A 145 3.86 -7.35 22.52
CA LYS A 145 4.90 -7.60 23.52
C LYS A 145 5.93 -8.63 23.07
N ASP A 146 5.57 -9.52 22.15
CA ASP A 146 6.49 -10.46 21.53
C ASP A 146 7.58 -9.69 20.76
N PRO A 147 8.87 -9.86 21.12
CA PRO A 147 9.96 -9.10 20.51
C PRO A 147 10.13 -9.39 19.02
N ASP A 148 9.96 -10.65 18.58
CA ASP A 148 10.14 -11.05 17.19
C ASP A 148 9.05 -10.44 16.30
N ILE A 149 7.80 -10.46 16.78
CA ILE A 149 6.66 -9.85 16.07
C ILE A 149 6.81 -8.34 16.06
N LYS A 150 7.09 -7.71 17.20
CA LYS A 150 7.24 -6.26 17.29
C LYS A 150 8.34 -5.75 16.38
N GLU A 151 9.50 -6.41 16.35
CA GLU A 151 10.60 -6.06 15.46
C GLU A 151 10.20 -6.19 14.00
N ALA A 152 9.55 -7.29 13.62
CA ALA A 152 9.09 -7.53 12.26
C ALA A 152 8.13 -6.44 11.75
N TYR A 153 7.08 -6.12 12.52
CA TYR A 153 6.11 -5.08 12.17
C TYR A 153 6.79 -3.70 12.12
N THR A 154 7.67 -3.40 13.07
CA THR A 154 8.40 -2.12 13.10
C THR A 154 9.30 -1.96 11.87
N HIS A 155 10.06 -2.99 11.51
CA HIS A 155 10.93 -3.00 10.35
C HIS A 155 10.13 -2.80 9.05
N LEU A 156 9.07 -3.59 8.84
CA LEU A 156 8.25 -3.53 7.63
C LEU A 156 7.49 -2.20 7.50
N ARG A 157 7.00 -1.66 8.61
CA ARG A 157 6.41 -0.32 8.66
C ARG A 157 7.40 0.75 8.24
N ARG A 158 8.64 0.72 8.76
CA ARG A 158 9.71 1.66 8.38
C ARG A 158 10.01 1.61 6.89
N VAL A 159 10.04 0.41 6.30
CA VAL A 159 10.20 0.24 4.85
C VAL A 159 9.07 0.97 4.12
N ALA A 160 7.80 0.71 4.44
CA ALA A 160 6.66 1.39 3.82
C ALA A 160 6.70 2.92 4.01
N GLU A 161 6.98 3.40 5.21
CA GLU A 161 7.08 4.83 5.53
C GLU A 161 8.21 5.53 4.77
N SER A 162 9.34 4.87 4.59
CA SER A 162 10.46 5.44 3.83
C SER A 162 10.11 5.73 2.37
N TRP A 163 9.20 4.93 1.79
CA TRP A 163 8.67 5.15 0.45
C TRP A 163 7.56 6.20 0.43
N LEU A 164 6.66 6.18 1.42
CA LEU A 164 5.57 7.15 1.54
C LEU A 164 6.12 8.59 1.68
N LYS A 165 7.17 8.79 2.47
CA LYS A 165 7.84 10.10 2.64
C LYS A 165 8.46 10.68 1.37
N ARG A 166 8.67 9.85 0.34
CA ARG A 166 9.14 10.33 -0.97
C ARG A 166 8.00 10.80 -1.87
N SER A 167 6.76 10.50 -1.50
CA SER A 167 5.58 10.94 -2.23
C SER A 167 5.17 12.33 -1.78
N GLU A 168 5.24 13.31 -2.68
CA GLU A 168 4.75 14.68 -2.45
C GLU A 168 3.26 14.71 -2.06
N TYR A 169 2.48 13.70 -2.48
CA TYR A 169 1.07 13.56 -2.10
C TYR A 169 0.86 13.41 -0.58
N SER A 170 1.88 13.00 0.17
CA SER A 170 1.82 12.87 1.63
C SER A 170 2.01 14.19 2.37
N GLU A 171 2.43 15.25 1.68
CA GLU A 171 2.76 16.55 2.26
C GLU A 171 1.83 17.64 1.73
N VAL A 172 1.17 18.36 2.63
CA VAL A 172 0.40 19.56 2.29
C VAL A 172 1.17 20.78 2.76
N ASN A 173 1.74 21.53 1.82
CA ASN A 173 2.39 22.79 2.13
C ASN A 173 1.30 23.86 2.40
N LEU A 174 1.05 24.12 3.68
CA LEU A 174 0.04 25.09 4.10
C LEU A 174 0.42 26.52 3.69
N ASP A 175 1.71 26.87 3.67
CA ASP A 175 2.14 28.21 3.25
C ASP A 175 1.72 28.48 1.80
N LYS A 176 1.95 27.53 0.88
CA LYS A 176 1.49 27.63 -0.52
C LYS A 176 -0.04 27.62 -0.64
N LEU A 177 -0.71 26.82 0.19
CA LEU A 177 -2.18 26.73 0.16
C LEU A 177 -2.84 28.05 0.57
N PHE A 178 -2.24 28.77 1.52
CA PHE A 178 -2.77 30.01 2.08
C PHE A 178 -2.06 31.28 1.56
N GLU A 179 -1.12 31.15 0.63
CA GLU A 179 -0.31 32.26 0.09
C GLU A 179 -1.18 33.41 -0.44
N GLY A 180 -2.28 33.09 -1.12
CA GLY A 180 -3.23 34.08 -1.66
C GLY A 180 -4.25 34.62 -0.64
N LEU A 181 -4.36 34.03 0.55
CA LEU A 181 -5.33 34.43 1.58
C LEU A 181 -4.77 35.51 2.52
N PHE A 182 -3.45 35.59 2.66
CA PHE A 182 -2.76 36.57 3.50
C PHE A 182 -2.02 37.64 2.68
N ALA A 183 -2.45 37.90 1.44
CA ALA A 183 -2.02 39.09 0.69
C ALA A 183 -2.56 40.35 1.40
N VAL A 184 -1.92 40.73 2.50
CA VAL A 184 -2.07 41.99 3.19
C VAL A 184 -1.51 43.06 2.26
N LYS A 185 -2.32 44.09 1.99
CA LYS A 185 -1.93 45.32 1.28
C LYS A 185 -0.72 45.99 1.94
#